data_AF-A0A124IWX8-F1
#
_entry.id   AF-A0A124IWX8-F1
#
_cell.length_a   1.000
_cell.length_b   1.000
_cell.length_c   1.000
_cell.angle_alpha   90.00
_cell.angle_beta   90.00
_cell.angle_gamma   90.00
#
_symmetry.space_group_name_H-M   'P 1'
#
loop_
_entity.id
_entity.type
_entity.pdbx_description
1 polymer ?
#
loop_
_entity_poly.entity_id
_entity_poly.type
_entity_poly.pdbx_seq_one_letter_code
_entity_poly.pdbx_strand_id
1 'polypeptide(L)'
;MEAPVLYFYNFADHEWGYQLIHQGKEIATLHITYEYEEEIVFHTAEERYPESDFTELLLGGTLEKIREELEAASVFEQKLEELFNDSRPEQFHLLGASGEQIEQLREILSLSFINRNINQAMELSDKFKEILGIEEMSYIRHERVVESEDYDELF
;
A
#
# COMPACT_ATOMS: atom_id res chain seq x y z
N MET A 1 27.40 -6.23 11.34
CA MET A 1 25.95 -6.19 11.58
C MET A 1 25.40 -5.17 10.61
N GLU A 2 24.53 -5.61 9.71
CA GLU A 2 23.85 -4.71 8.79
C GLU A 2 22.57 -4.25 9.50
N ALA A 3 22.36 -2.95 9.61
CA ALA A 3 21.17 -2.42 10.27
C ALA A 3 19.92 -2.74 9.43
N PRO A 4 18.79 -3.12 10.06
CA PRO A 4 17.54 -3.24 9.33
C PRO A 4 17.12 -1.86 8.80
N VAL A 5 16.58 -1.84 7.58
CA VAL A 5 16.14 -0.63 6.89
C VAL A 5 14.65 -0.76 6.61
N LEU A 6 13.87 0.21 7.07
CA LEU A 6 12.49 0.40 6.66
C LEU A 6 12.45 1.43 5.54
N TYR A 7 12.07 1.00 4.35
CA TYR A 7 11.68 1.89 3.28
C TYR A 7 10.16 2.03 3.34
N PHE A 8 9.66 3.22 3.69
CA PHE A 8 8.24 3.55 3.73
C PHE A 8 7.94 4.61 2.68
N TYR A 9 6.82 4.47 1.98
CA TYR A 9 6.32 5.46 1.04
C TYR A 9 4.82 5.62 1.16
N ASN A 10 4.36 6.85 0.94
CA ASN A 10 2.95 7.19 0.91
C ASN A 10 2.74 8.28 -0.15
N PHE A 11 2.05 7.91 -1.23
CA PHE A 11 1.71 8.78 -2.34
C PHE A 11 0.27 9.32 -2.19
N ALA A 12 -0.05 9.76 -0.96
CA ALA A 12 -1.28 10.43 -0.57
C ALA A 12 -2.56 9.65 -0.88
N ASP A 13 -3.20 9.94 -2.00
CA ASP A 13 -4.49 9.41 -2.45
C ASP A 13 -4.37 8.37 -3.57
N HIS A 14 -3.16 7.94 -3.89
CA HIS A 14 -2.92 6.86 -4.85
C HIS A 14 -2.58 5.54 -4.16
N GLU A 15 -1.50 5.51 -3.38
CA GLU A 15 -0.98 4.28 -2.81
C GLU A 15 -0.08 4.54 -1.61
N TRP A 16 0.16 3.50 -0.81
CA TRP A 16 1.21 3.51 0.20
C TRP A 16 1.73 2.09 0.44
N GLY A 17 2.90 2.00 1.06
CA GLY A 17 3.48 0.72 1.40
C GLY A 17 4.82 0.82 2.09
N TYR A 18 5.44 -0.34 2.28
CA TYR A 18 6.76 -0.45 2.84
C TYR A 18 7.52 -1.67 2.34
N GLN A 19 8.84 -1.60 2.47
CA GLN A 19 9.75 -2.74 2.38
C GLN A 19 10.65 -2.75 3.62
N LEU A 20 10.73 -3.89 4.29
CA LEU A 20 11.68 -4.12 5.37
C LEU A 20 12.83 -4.95 4.85
N ILE A 21 14.03 -4.39 4.90
CA ILE A 21 15.25 -5.00 4.36
C ILE A 21 16.21 -5.26 5.50
N HIS A 22 16.73 -6.48 5.58
CA HIS A 22 17.76 -6.86 6.55
C HIS A 22 18.74 -7.84 5.89
N GLN A 23 20.04 -7.60 6.06
CA GLN A 23 21.10 -8.43 5.46
C GLN A 23 21.00 -8.54 3.93
N GLY A 24 20.69 -7.41 3.27
CA GLY A 24 20.50 -7.34 1.82
C GLY A 24 19.30 -8.11 1.27
N LYS A 25 18.35 -8.53 2.11
CA LYS A 25 17.13 -9.25 1.70
C LYS A 25 15.89 -8.53 2.16
N GLU A 26 14.88 -8.47 1.30
CA GLU A 26 13.52 -8.13 1.70
C GLU A 26 12.97 -9.25 2.59
N ILE A 27 12.54 -8.88 3.78
CA ILE A 27 12.01 -9.81 4.79
C ILE A 27 10.55 -9.55 5.12
N ALA A 28 10.01 -8.40 4.74
CA ALA A 28 8.59 -8.07 4.77
C ALA A 28 8.29 -6.99 3.72
N THR A 29 7.11 -7.03 3.12
CA THR A 29 6.66 -6.05 2.15
C THR A 29 5.15 -5.88 2.18
N LEU A 30 4.71 -4.68 1.89
CA LEU A 30 3.31 -4.35 1.69
C LEU A 30 3.21 -3.23 0.66
N HIS A 31 2.28 -3.36 -0.26
CA HIS A 31 1.96 -2.33 -1.25
C HIS A 31 0.45 -2.30 -1.42
N ILE A 32 -0.18 -1.18 -1.11
CA ILE A 32 -1.61 -0.96 -1.23
C ILE A 32 -1.85 0.20 -2.19
N THR A 33 -2.34 -0.14 -3.39
CA THR A 33 -2.95 0.81 -4.33
C THR A 33 -4.43 1.00 -3.97
N TYR A 34 -4.90 2.24 -3.96
CA TYR A 34 -6.31 2.56 -3.75
C TYR A 34 -7.15 2.35 -5.02
N GLU A 35 -6.49 2.16 -6.17
CA GLU A 35 -7.09 1.87 -7.47
C GLU A 35 -7.06 0.36 -7.79
N TYR A 36 -6.82 -0.51 -6.79
CA TYR A 36 -6.56 -1.94 -6.98
C TYR A 36 -7.63 -2.68 -7.82
N GLU A 37 -8.91 -2.39 -7.62
CA GLU A 37 -9.98 -3.04 -8.40
C GLU A 37 -9.95 -2.58 -9.85
N GLU A 38 -9.72 -1.29 -10.08
CA GLU A 38 -9.63 -0.72 -11.43
C GLU A 38 -8.44 -1.29 -12.18
N GLU A 39 -7.29 -1.44 -11.51
CA GLU A 39 -6.10 -2.09 -12.09
C GLU A 39 -6.39 -3.55 -12.51
N ILE A 40 -7.03 -4.33 -11.64
CA ILE A 40 -7.36 -5.73 -11.94
C ILE A 40 -8.36 -5.82 -13.11
N VAL A 41 -9.39 -4.97 -13.11
CA VAL A 41 -10.38 -4.90 -14.19
C VAL A 41 -9.70 -4.52 -15.50
N PHE A 42 -8.86 -3.51 -15.49
CA PHE A 42 -8.18 -3.01 -16.67
C PHE A 42 -7.20 -4.03 -17.23
N HIS A 43 -6.34 -4.64 -16.41
CA HIS A 43 -5.44 -5.71 -16.87
C HIS A 43 -6.20 -6.91 -17.43
N THR A 44 -7.31 -7.31 -16.80
CA THR A 44 -8.18 -8.36 -17.33
C THR A 44 -8.76 -7.97 -18.70
N ALA A 45 -9.09 -6.69 -18.90
CA ALA A 45 -9.57 -6.19 -20.17
C ALA A 45 -8.47 -6.17 -21.25
N GLU A 46 -7.26 -5.73 -20.92
CA GLU A 46 -6.10 -5.74 -21.82
C GLU A 46 -5.77 -7.16 -22.31
N GLU A 47 -5.83 -8.14 -21.41
CA GLU A 47 -5.58 -9.55 -21.74
C GLU A 47 -6.67 -10.14 -22.67
N ARG A 48 -7.94 -9.78 -22.43
CA ARG A 48 -9.09 -10.32 -23.17
C ARG A 48 -9.37 -9.59 -24.48
N TYR A 49 -9.06 -8.30 -24.55
CA TYR A 49 -9.38 -7.40 -25.65
C TYR A 49 -8.16 -6.55 -26.07
N PRO A 50 -7.06 -7.18 -26.51
CA PRO A 50 -5.80 -6.49 -26.79
C PRO A 50 -5.86 -5.46 -27.94
N GLU A 51 -6.88 -5.56 -28.80
CA GLU A 51 -7.07 -4.66 -29.95
C GLU A 51 -8.00 -3.48 -29.65
N SER A 52 -8.66 -3.48 -28.49
CA SER A 52 -9.58 -2.41 -28.09
C SER A 52 -8.85 -1.36 -27.26
N ASP A 53 -9.15 -0.09 -27.51
CA ASP A 53 -8.65 0.99 -26.67
C ASP A 53 -9.51 1.19 -25.41
N PHE A 54 -8.97 1.92 -24.43
CA PHE A 54 -9.67 2.19 -23.17
C PHE A 54 -11.03 2.88 -23.36
N THR A 55 -11.16 3.78 -24.33
CA THR A 55 -12.41 4.52 -24.56
C THR A 55 -13.50 3.59 -25.08
N GLU A 56 -13.14 2.68 -26.00
CA GLU A 56 -14.06 1.65 -26.50
C GLU A 56 -14.51 0.70 -25.38
N LEU A 57 -13.57 0.26 -24.54
CA LEU A 57 -13.86 -0.63 -23.42
C LEU A 57 -14.79 0.03 -22.37
N LEU A 58 -14.53 1.29 -22.06
CA LEU A 58 -15.32 2.07 -21.10
C LEU A 58 -16.72 2.38 -21.65
N LEU A 59 -16.82 2.99 -22.84
CA LEU A 59 -18.11 3.38 -23.42
C LEU A 59 -18.96 2.18 -23.85
N GLY A 60 -18.32 1.06 -24.20
CA GLY A 60 -18.99 -0.20 -24.52
C GLY A 60 -19.54 -0.95 -23.30
N GLY A 61 -19.24 -0.48 -22.08
CA GLY A 61 -19.61 -1.15 -20.84
C GLY A 61 -18.89 -2.49 -20.62
N THR A 62 -17.76 -2.70 -21.29
CA THR A 62 -16.97 -3.94 -21.18
C THR A 62 -16.27 -4.01 -19.83
N LEU A 63 -15.72 -2.89 -19.35
CA LEU A 63 -15.07 -2.82 -18.03
C LEU A 63 -16.04 -3.15 -16.90
N GLU A 64 -17.27 -2.63 -16.97
CA GLU A 64 -18.30 -2.91 -15.96
C GLU A 64 -18.69 -4.40 -15.92
N LYS A 65 -18.84 -5.04 -17.10
CA LYS A 65 -19.12 -6.48 -17.16
C LYS A 65 -17.98 -7.31 -16.57
N ILE A 66 -16.73 -6.94 -16.87
CA ILE A 66 -15.56 -7.60 -16.29
C ILE A 66 -15.57 -7.44 -14.77
N ARG A 67 -15.85 -6.24 -14.26
CA ARG A 67 -16.00 -5.97 -12.83
C ARG A 67 -17.05 -6.89 -12.20
N GLU A 68 -18.27 -6.92 -12.73
CA GLU A 68 -19.34 -7.80 -12.23
C GLU A 68 -18.94 -9.28 -12.22
N GLU A 69 -18.25 -9.76 -13.27
CA GLU A 69 -17.72 -11.13 -13.35
C GLU A 69 -16.67 -11.41 -12.27
N LEU A 70 -15.74 -10.49 -12.05
CA LEU A 70 -14.68 -10.61 -11.05
C LEU A 70 -15.23 -10.55 -9.62
N GLU A 71 -16.23 -9.70 -9.37
CA GLU A 71 -16.95 -9.66 -8.09
C GLU A 71 -17.67 -10.98 -7.82
N ALA A 72 -18.41 -11.50 -8.80
CA ALA A 72 -19.13 -12.77 -8.68
C ALA A 72 -18.20 -13.96 -8.45
N ALA A 73 -16.96 -13.88 -8.93
CA ALA A 73 -15.91 -14.88 -8.74
C ALA A 73 -15.05 -14.63 -7.48
N SER A 74 -15.36 -13.62 -6.66
CA SER A 74 -14.58 -13.24 -5.46
C SER A 74 -13.11 -12.93 -5.74
N VAL A 75 -12.75 -12.50 -6.96
CA VAL A 75 -11.35 -12.29 -7.36
C VAL A 75 -10.71 -11.14 -6.57
N PHE A 76 -11.43 -10.04 -6.38
CA PHE A 76 -10.92 -8.89 -5.62
C PHE A 76 -10.59 -9.26 -4.18
N GLU A 77 -11.45 -10.04 -3.52
CA GLU A 77 -11.23 -10.50 -2.15
C GLU A 77 -10.01 -11.42 -2.04
N GLN A 78 -9.85 -12.37 -2.96
CA GLN A 78 -8.69 -13.26 -3.01
C GLN A 78 -7.40 -12.48 -3.24
N LYS A 79 -7.41 -11.52 -4.17
CA LYS A 79 -6.25 -10.68 -4.48
C LYS A 79 -5.87 -9.77 -3.30
N LEU A 80 -6.87 -9.24 -2.60
CA LEU A 80 -6.65 -8.44 -1.40
C LEU A 80 -6.11 -9.30 -0.25
N GLU A 81 -6.50 -10.58 -0.13
CA GLU A 81 -5.92 -11.51 0.84
C GLU A 81 -4.43 -11.74 0.53
N GLU A 82 -4.11 -11.99 -0.74
CA GLU A 82 -2.76 -12.24 -1.22
C GLU A 82 -1.80 -11.08 -0.88
N LEU A 83 -2.29 -9.84 -0.92
CA LEU A 83 -1.54 -8.62 -0.63
C LEU A 83 -0.93 -8.61 0.79
N PHE A 84 -1.57 -9.26 1.76
CA PHE A 84 -1.10 -9.28 3.15
C PHE A 84 -0.13 -10.43 3.46
N ASN A 85 0.06 -11.39 2.55
CA ASN A 85 0.85 -12.60 2.79
C ASN A 85 2.30 -12.31 3.21
N ASP A 86 2.89 -11.25 2.68
CA ASP A 86 4.28 -10.89 2.95
C ASP A 86 4.45 -9.69 3.90
N SER A 87 3.35 -9.20 4.50
CA SER A 87 3.38 -8.10 5.46
C SER A 87 4.18 -8.41 6.74
N ARG A 88 4.20 -9.67 7.17
CA ARG A 88 5.04 -10.22 8.25
C ARG A 88 5.27 -9.26 9.45
N PRO A 89 4.21 -8.87 10.18
CA PRO A 89 4.29 -7.90 11.27
C PRO A 89 5.35 -8.21 12.33
N GLU A 90 5.64 -9.49 12.58
CA GLU A 90 6.69 -9.89 13.51
C GLU A 90 8.06 -9.27 13.19
N GLN A 91 8.40 -9.07 11.92
CA GLN A 91 9.75 -8.63 11.53
C GLN A 91 10.07 -7.22 12.04
N PHE A 92 9.07 -6.42 12.41
CA PHE A 92 9.25 -5.10 13.01
C PHE A 92 9.94 -5.15 14.38
N HIS A 93 10.05 -6.32 15.02
CA HIS A 93 10.91 -6.51 16.20
C HIS A 93 12.37 -6.09 15.92
N LEU A 94 12.84 -6.19 14.67
CA LEU A 94 14.20 -5.79 14.26
C LEU A 94 14.41 -4.28 14.35
N LEU A 95 13.34 -3.49 14.21
CA LEU A 95 13.33 -2.03 14.37
C LEU A 95 13.05 -1.59 15.81
N GLY A 96 12.90 -2.54 16.74
CA GLY A 96 12.61 -2.27 18.14
C GLY A 96 11.12 -2.20 18.48
N ALA A 97 10.22 -2.62 17.59
CA ALA A 97 8.80 -2.71 17.92
C ALA A 97 8.58 -3.70 19.09
N SER A 98 7.82 -3.26 20.07
CA SER A 98 7.41 -4.06 21.22
C SER A 98 6.40 -5.15 20.83
N GLY A 99 6.21 -6.14 21.72
CA GLY A 99 5.19 -7.18 21.50
C GLY A 99 3.78 -6.61 21.33
N GLU A 100 3.43 -5.53 22.04
CA GLU A 100 2.14 -4.85 21.90
C GLU A 100 1.98 -4.20 20.51
N GLN A 101 3.01 -3.50 20.04
CA GLN A 101 3.01 -2.89 18.70
C GLN A 101 2.90 -3.95 17.60
N ILE A 102 3.58 -5.10 17.76
CA ILE A 102 3.49 -6.20 16.79
C ILE A 102 2.07 -6.77 16.72
N GLU A 103 1.40 -6.96 17.85
CA GLU A 103 0.01 -7.44 17.86
C GLU A 103 -0.95 -6.41 17.25
N GLN A 104 -0.76 -5.11 17.51
CA GLN A 104 -1.53 -4.05 16.85
C GLN A 104 -1.31 -4.07 15.32
N LEU A 105 -0.06 -4.25 14.86
CA LEU A 105 0.24 -4.38 13.44
C LEU A 105 -0.46 -5.60 12.82
N ARG A 106 -0.52 -6.76 13.52
CA ARG A 106 -1.25 -7.94 13.04
C ARG A 106 -2.74 -7.67 12.87
N GLU A 107 -3.33 -6.90 13.76
CA GLU A 107 -4.75 -6.56 13.68
C GLU A 107 -5.06 -5.68 12.48
N ILE A 108 -4.27 -4.62 12.27
CA ILE A 108 -4.54 -3.64 11.20
C ILE A 108 -4.08 -4.13 9.82
N LEU A 109 -3.02 -4.93 9.73
CA LEU A 109 -2.52 -5.50 8.47
C LEU A 109 -3.27 -6.77 8.09
N SER A 110 -4.60 -6.66 8.04
CA SER A 110 -5.51 -7.76 7.79
C SER A 110 -6.70 -7.32 6.93
N LEU A 111 -7.28 -8.29 6.21
CA LEU A 111 -8.52 -8.07 5.45
C LEU A 111 -9.68 -7.57 6.31
N SER A 112 -9.78 -8.08 7.55
CA SER A 112 -10.82 -7.67 8.48
C SER A 112 -10.79 -6.18 8.80
N PHE A 113 -9.62 -5.54 8.71
CA PHE A 113 -9.48 -4.12 8.99
C PHE A 113 -9.95 -3.25 7.82
N ILE A 114 -9.55 -3.58 6.59
CA ILE A 114 -9.84 -2.75 5.41
C ILE A 114 -11.33 -2.81 5.00
N ASN A 115 -12.04 -3.91 5.31
CA ASN A 115 -13.48 -4.09 5.06
C ASN A 115 -13.98 -3.47 3.72
N ARG A 116 -13.18 -3.61 2.66
CA ARG A 116 -13.43 -3.11 1.30
C ARG A 116 -13.75 -1.60 1.20
N ASN A 117 -13.22 -0.78 2.11
CA ASN A 117 -13.40 0.67 2.05
C ASN A 117 -12.07 1.38 1.83
N ILE A 118 -11.97 2.10 0.71
CA ILE A 118 -10.81 2.90 0.33
C ILE A 118 -10.40 3.91 1.42
N ASN A 119 -11.37 4.47 2.15
CA ASN A 119 -11.08 5.38 3.27
C ASN A 119 -10.38 4.65 4.42
N GLN A 120 -10.70 3.37 4.64
CA GLN A 120 -10.03 2.55 5.66
C GLN A 120 -8.62 2.15 5.22
N ALA A 121 -8.38 1.99 3.91
CA ALA A 121 -7.04 1.79 3.38
C ALA A 121 -6.15 3.05 3.52
N MET A 122 -6.75 4.25 3.46
CA MET A 122 -6.07 5.51 3.79
C MET A 122 -5.76 5.63 5.28
N GLU A 123 -6.75 5.39 6.14
CA GLU A 123 -6.58 5.40 7.61
C GLU A 123 -5.58 4.35 8.09
N LEU A 124 -5.42 3.25 7.34
CA LEU A 124 -4.47 2.19 7.66
C LEU A 124 -3.02 2.71 7.66
N SER A 125 -2.66 3.58 6.72
CA SER A 125 -1.32 4.18 6.68
C SER A 125 -1.04 5.01 7.92
N ASP A 126 -2.02 5.80 8.36
CA ASP A 126 -1.90 6.64 9.55
C ASP A 126 -1.75 5.81 10.83
N LYS A 127 -2.59 4.78 10.99
CA LYS A 127 -2.49 3.83 12.12
C LYS A 127 -1.17 3.09 12.14
N PHE A 128 -0.67 2.66 10.98
CA PHE A 128 0.63 2.01 10.86
C PHE A 128 1.76 2.90 11.38
N LYS A 129 1.75 4.17 10.98
CA LYS A 129 2.75 5.16 11.45
C LYS A 129 2.63 5.44 12.95
N GLU A 130 1.42 5.58 13.46
CA GLU A 130 1.14 5.79 14.90
C GLU A 130 1.65 4.63 15.74
N ILE A 131 1.37 3.38 15.34
CA ILE A 131 1.83 2.19 16.07
C ILE A 131 3.35 2.16 16.15
N LEU A 132 4.05 2.55 15.08
CA LEU A 132 5.51 2.51 15.02
C LEU A 132 6.19 3.78 15.57
N GLY A 133 5.44 4.83 15.90
CA GLY A 133 6.00 6.11 16.32
C GLY A 133 6.79 6.82 15.21
N ILE A 134 6.34 6.69 13.96
CA ILE A 134 6.96 7.28 12.75
C ILE A 134 6.04 8.28 12.06
N GLU A 135 5.16 8.94 12.81
CA GLU A 135 4.16 9.88 12.30
C GLU A 135 4.78 11.03 11.50
N GLU A 136 6.03 11.40 11.81
CA GLU A 136 6.82 12.40 11.09
C GLU A 136 7.06 12.03 9.61
N MET A 137 6.99 10.75 9.25
CA MET A 137 7.09 10.29 7.84
C MET A 137 5.90 10.73 6.99
N SER A 138 4.82 11.25 7.59
CA SER A 138 3.68 11.86 6.87
C SER A 138 4.04 13.16 6.15
N TYR A 139 5.18 13.76 6.48
CA TYR A 139 5.59 15.07 5.96
C TYR A 139 6.68 15.01 4.89
N ILE A 140 7.22 13.83 4.57
CA ILE A 140 8.22 13.65 3.51
C ILE A 140 7.52 13.70 2.14
N ARG A 141 7.00 14.87 1.77
CA ARG A 141 6.69 15.23 0.38
C ARG A 141 7.90 15.95 -0.18
N HIS A 142 8.37 15.57 -1.36
CA HIS A 142 9.42 16.33 -2.06
C HIS A 142 9.03 17.82 -2.25
N GLU A 143 7.72 18.11 -2.32
CA GLU A 143 7.14 19.47 -2.41
C GLU A 143 7.15 20.23 -1.07
N ARG A 144 7.40 19.55 0.05
CA ARG A 144 7.43 20.11 1.41
C ARG A 144 8.76 19.86 2.09
N VAL A 145 9.86 19.94 1.34
CA VAL A 145 11.10 20.40 1.94
C VAL A 145 10.78 21.81 2.43
N VAL A 146 10.45 21.94 3.72
CA VAL A 146 10.42 23.23 4.38
C VAL A 146 11.81 23.79 4.11
N GLU A 147 11.88 24.87 3.33
CA GLU A 147 13.06 25.73 3.28
C GLU A 147 13.28 26.18 4.73
N SER A 148 14.04 25.40 5.49
CA SER A 148 14.55 25.85 6.77
C SER A 148 15.47 27.01 6.42
N GLU A 149 15.15 28.20 6.92
CA GLU A 149 15.90 29.46 6.73
C GLU A 149 17.38 29.38 7.14
N ASP A 150 17.85 28.24 7.67
CA ASP A 150 19.25 27.95 8.01
C ASP A 150 20.16 27.66 6.79
N TYR A 151 19.65 27.65 5.55
CA TYR A 151 20.47 27.47 4.34
C TYR A 151 21.11 28.76 3.80
N ASP A 152 20.76 29.93 4.33
CA ASP A 152 21.21 31.23 3.80
C ASP A 152 22.58 31.70 4.37
N GLU A 153 23.24 30.96 5.26
CA GLU A 153 24.56 31.34 5.80
C GLU A 153 25.77 30.60 5.20
N LEU A 154 25.62 29.88 4.09
CA LEU A 154 26.74 29.13 3.49
C LEU A 154 27.07 29.42 2.02
N PHE A 155 26.53 30.49 1.42
CA PHE A 155 26.99 30.98 0.11
C PHE A 155 27.07 32.50 0.02
#